data_AF-A0A349E5W9-F1
#
_entry.id   AF-A0A349E5W9-F1
#
_cell.length_a   1.000
_cell.length_b   1.000
_cell.length_c   1.000
_cell.angle_alpha   90.00
_cell.angle_beta   90.00
_cell.angle_gamma   90.00
#
_symmetry.space_group_name_H-M   'P 1'
#
loop_
_entity.id
_entity.type
_entity.pdbx_description
1 polymer ?
#
loop_
_entity_poly.entity_id
_entity_poly.type
_entity_poly.pdbx_seq_one_letter_code
_entity_poly.pdbx_strand_id
1 'polypeptide(L)'
;YSNAPIATTMDWSDFGSFNQALEMCNNNGACRKSDVAVMCPSYRVSGDEQHLTRGRANTLRLAVSGQLGPEALSSDAMFDTMSLCVSCKGCKRECPTGIDMAKMKIEFLHQYYKKNSVPLKDRLIAYLPRYAHRMGRLSLLLNLRDQIPGLKSLSELVLGFSARRNLPKWRGDQFRAEIEVPPEVDISTEGKDVVLLVDTFNTCFEPENARAALAVLTAAGYSVHAAKPADKGRPLCCGRTFLSSGMVDEAREEAN
;
A
#
# COMPACT_ATOMS: atom_id res chain seq x y z
N TYR A 1 -8.02 21.38 -25.31
CA TYR A 1 -7.67 20.80 -23.98
C TYR A 1 -8.66 21.33 -22.97
N SER A 2 -9.45 20.46 -22.35
CA SER A 2 -10.23 20.85 -21.18
C SER A 2 -9.31 20.68 -19.97
N ASN A 3 -8.72 21.77 -19.49
CA ASN A 3 -7.94 21.80 -18.25
C ASN A 3 -8.89 22.03 -17.07
N ALA A 4 -9.97 21.26 -16.97
CA ALA A 4 -10.82 21.33 -15.78
C ALA A 4 -9.94 20.93 -14.58
N PRO A 5 -9.73 21.83 -13.59
CA PRO A 5 -8.84 21.54 -12.49
C PRO A 5 -9.44 20.41 -11.64
N ILE A 6 -8.74 19.28 -11.59
CA ILE A 6 -9.07 18.20 -10.65
C ILE A 6 -8.61 18.66 -9.27
N ALA A 7 -9.52 18.67 -8.30
CA ALA A 7 -9.16 18.88 -6.91
C ALA A 7 -8.36 17.66 -6.41
N THR A 8 -7.04 17.81 -6.35
CA THR A 8 -6.10 16.75 -5.96
C THR A 8 -5.98 16.63 -4.46
N THR A 9 -5.84 15.40 -3.98
CA THR A 9 -5.69 15.13 -2.54
C THR A 9 -4.22 14.90 -2.14
N MET A 10 -3.41 14.43 -3.08
CA MET A 10 -1.96 14.34 -2.92
C MET A 10 -1.30 15.68 -3.24
N ASP A 11 -0.18 15.97 -2.57
CA ASP A 11 0.64 17.15 -2.87
C ASP A 11 1.37 16.96 -4.21
N TRP A 12 1.25 17.88 -5.17
CA TRP A 12 1.94 17.82 -6.46
C TRP A 12 2.90 18.99 -6.70
N SER A 13 3.27 19.71 -5.64
CA SER A 13 4.13 20.91 -5.70
C SER A 13 5.47 20.68 -6.40
N ASP A 14 6.08 19.50 -6.24
CA ASP A 14 7.32 19.09 -6.95
C ASP A 14 7.23 19.24 -8.49
N PHE A 15 6.03 19.15 -9.06
CA PHE A 15 5.76 19.26 -10.49
C PHE A 15 4.91 20.49 -10.84
N GLY A 16 4.58 21.33 -9.86
CA GLY A 16 3.64 22.46 -9.98
C GLY A 16 2.17 22.05 -9.90
N SER A 17 1.77 20.98 -10.59
CA SER A 17 0.39 20.46 -10.57
C SER A 17 0.32 18.99 -10.97
N PHE A 18 -0.82 18.34 -10.71
CA PHE A 18 -1.05 16.97 -11.17
C PHE A 18 -1.00 16.84 -12.69
N ASN A 19 -1.59 17.79 -13.44
CA ASN A 19 -1.55 17.78 -14.90
C ASN A 19 -0.11 17.85 -15.43
N GLN A 20 0.71 18.75 -14.88
CA GLN A 20 2.12 18.85 -15.24
C GLN A 20 2.88 17.56 -14.90
N ALA A 21 2.60 16.93 -13.75
CA ALA A 21 3.20 15.63 -13.41
C ALA A 21 2.86 14.54 -14.44
N LEU A 22 1.64 14.52 -14.98
CA LEU A 22 1.22 13.57 -16.02
C LEU A 22 1.91 13.82 -17.37
N GLU A 23 2.27 15.07 -17.65
CA GLU A 23 2.95 15.48 -18.89
C GLU A 23 4.46 15.19 -18.88
N MET A 24 5.05 14.88 -17.72
CA MET A 24 6.47 14.54 -17.60
C MET A 24 6.87 13.25 -18.35
N CYS A 25 5.91 12.44 -18.80
CA CYS A 25 6.21 11.26 -19.60
C CYS A 25 6.62 11.67 -21.03
N ASN A 26 7.91 11.59 -21.34
CA ASN A 26 8.46 11.91 -22.66
C ASN A 26 8.45 10.74 -23.66
N ASN A 27 7.71 9.66 -23.37
CA ASN A 27 7.57 8.48 -24.23
C ASN A 27 8.85 7.70 -24.59
N ASN A 28 9.99 7.96 -23.92
CA ASN A 28 11.29 7.37 -24.24
C ASN A 28 11.39 5.83 -24.16
N GLY A 29 10.39 5.16 -23.57
CA GLY A 29 10.35 3.70 -23.50
C GLY A 29 11.30 3.06 -22.49
N ALA A 30 11.95 3.82 -21.60
CA ALA A 30 12.84 3.27 -20.57
C ALA A 30 12.15 2.25 -19.63
N CYS A 31 10.82 2.27 -19.57
CA CYS A 31 9.97 1.36 -18.82
C CYS A 31 9.66 0.03 -19.54
N ARG A 32 10.14 -0.17 -20.79
CA ARG A 32 10.04 -1.45 -21.51
C ARG A 32 11.19 -2.42 -21.22
N LYS A 33 12.13 -2.05 -20.36
CA LYS A 33 13.29 -2.90 -20.04
C LYS A 33 12.85 -4.20 -19.37
N SER A 34 13.49 -5.30 -19.76
CA SER A 34 13.22 -6.65 -19.26
C SER A 34 14.33 -7.21 -18.36
N ASP A 35 15.40 -6.44 -18.14
CA ASP A 35 16.58 -6.82 -17.34
C ASP A 35 16.35 -6.62 -15.84
N VAL A 36 17.45 -6.58 -15.04
CA VAL A 36 17.51 -6.62 -13.55
C VAL A 36 16.85 -5.41 -12.86
N ALA A 37 16.03 -4.65 -13.57
CA ALA A 37 15.29 -3.49 -13.11
C ALA A 37 14.05 -3.86 -12.27
N VAL A 38 13.67 -2.95 -11.36
CA VAL A 38 12.44 -3.04 -10.55
C VAL A 38 11.23 -2.58 -11.36
N MET A 39 11.39 -1.67 -12.32
CA MET A 39 10.33 -1.16 -13.21
C MET A 39 10.21 -2.01 -14.50
N CYS A 40 9.04 -2.49 -14.93
CA CYS A 40 7.73 -2.64 -14.28
C CYS A 40 7.41 -4.15 -14.18
N PRO A 41 7.16 -4.73 -13.00
CA PRO A 41 6.95 -6.18 -12.89
C PRO A 41 5.72 -6.66 -13.67
N SER A 42 4.64 -5.86 -13.67
CA SER A 42 3.42 -6.17 -14.41
C SER A 42 3.66 -6.30 -15.91
N TYR A 43 4.45 -5.40 -16.51
CA TYR A 43 4.80 -5.47 -17.92
C TYR A 43 5.75 -6.62 -18.24
N ARG A 44 6.72 -6.89 -17.35
CA ARG A 44 7.65 -8.02 -17.53
C ARG A 44 6.92 -9.36 -17.58
N VAL A 45 5.78 -9.47 -16.89
CA VAL A 45 4.91 -10.65 -16.94
C VAL A 45 3.94 -10.62 -18.13
N SER A 46 3.30 -9.47 -18.40
CA SER A 46 2.23 -9.41 -19.40
C SER A 46 2.70 -9.16 -20.83
N GLY A 47 3.84 -8.49 -21.03
CA GLY A 47 4.27 -7.96 -22.33
C GLY A 47 3.41 -6.79 -22.85
N ASP A 48 2.43 -6.35 -22.08
CA ASP A 48 1.39 -5.40 -22.52
C ASP A 48 1.71 -3.95 -22.14
N GLU A 49 1.72 -3.08 -23.15
CA GLU A 49 1.96 -1.65 -23.03
C GLU A 49 1.08 -0.98 -21.96
N GLN A 50 -0.18 -1.42 -21.78
CA GLN A 50 -1.06 -0.82 -20.78
C GLN A 50 -0.53 -0.96 -19.35
N HIS A 51 0.31 -1.97 -19.08
CA HIS A 51 0.78 -2.33 -17.75
C HIS A 51 2.21 -1.85 -17.42
N LEU A 52 2.78 -0.95 -18.22
CA LEU A 52 4.02 -0.24 -17.89
C LEU A 52 3.79 1.26 -17.63
N THR A 53 4.82 1.94 -17.09
CA THR A 53 4.74 3.34 -16.67
C THR A 53 4.26 4.29 -17.76
N ARG A 54 4.82 4.19 -18.98
CA ARG A 54 4.42 5.01 -20.13
C ARG A 54 2.96 4.77 -20.54
N GLY A 55 2.52 3.52 -20.64
CA GLY A 55 1.12 3.22 -20.95
C GLY A 55 0.19 3.85 -19.93
N ARG A 56 0.44 3.60 -18.63
CA ARG A 56 -0.33 4.18 -17.53
C ARG A 56 -0.34 5.71 -17.53
N ALA A 57 0.82 6.33 -17.70
CA ALA A 57 0.96 7.78 -17.70
C ALA A 57 0.19 8.41 -18.87
N ASN A 58 0.30 7.85 -20.07
CA ASN A 58 -0.43 8.35 -21.23
C ASN A 58 -1.93 8.15 -21.10
N THR A 59 -2.41 6.97 -20.70
CA THR A 59 -3.84 6.73 -20.52
C THR A 59 -4.41 7.70 -19.48
N LEU A 60 -3.72 7.88 -18.35
CA LEU A 60 -4.14 8.82 -17.32
C LEU A 60 -4.13 10.28 -17.82
N ARG A 61 -3.11 10.70 -18.56
CA ARG A 61 -3.05 12.03 -19.20
C ARG A 61 -4.21 12.25 -20.18
N LEU A 62 -4.53 11.27 -21.01
CA LEU A 62 -5.61 11.36 -21.99
C LEU A 62 -6.99 11.35 -21.31
N ALA A 63 -7.16 10.57 -20.23
CA ALA A 63 -8.37 10.58 -19.42
C ALA A 63 -8.59 11.94 -18.73
N VAL A 64 -7.55 12.47 -18.08
CA VAL A 64 -7.63 13.75 -17.34
C VAL A 64 -7.82 14.95 -18.27
N SER A 65 -7.20 14.95 -19.45
CA SER A 65 -7.39 16.03 -20.44
C SER A 65 -8.72 15.96 -21.21
N GLY A 66 -9.54 14.94 -20.94
CA GLY A 66 -10.85 14.72 -21.58
C GLY A 66 -10.78 14.13 -23.00
N GLN A 67 -9.60 13.74 -23.49
CA GLN A 67 -9.44 13.19 -24.84
C GLN A 67 -10.04 11.79 -25.00
N LEU A 68 -10.21 11.05 -23.89
CA LEU A 68 -10.91 9.76 -23.86
C LEU A 68 -12.40 9.89 -23.50
N GLY A 69 -12.92 11.12 -23.42
CA GLY A 69 -14.28 11.43 -22.98
C GLY A 69 -14.36 11.85 -21.50
N PRO A 70 -15.48 12.46 -21.09
CA PRO A 70 -15.62 13.11 -19.77
C PRO A 70 -15.59 12.13 -18.59
N GLU A 71 -15.99 10.88 -18.80
CA GLU A 71 -16.06 9.84 -17.75
C GLU A 71 -14.88 8.87 -17.80
N ALA A 72 -13.87 9.13 -18.63
CA ALA A 72 -12.73 8.22 -18.80
C ALA A 72 -11.97 7.99 -17.49
N LEU A 73 -11.81 9.02 -16.65
CA LEU A 73 -11.10 8.91 -15.37
C LEU A 73 -11.80 7.97 -14.39
N SER A 74 -13.13 7.81 -14.47
CA SER A 74 -13.93 6.92 -13.64
C SER A 74 -14.32 5.62 -14.32
N SER A 75 -13.76 5.33 -15.50
CA SER A 75 -14.08 4.13 -16.29
C SER A 75 -13.34 2.87 -15.83
N ASP A 76 -13.93 1.71 -16.09
CA ASP A 76 -13.29 0.41 -15.83
C ASP A 76 -12.00 0.22 -16.64
N ALA A 77 -11.94 0.72 -17.87
CA ALA A 77 -10.72 0.67 -18.69
C ALA A 77 -9.54 1.45 -18.06
N MET A 78 -9.83 2.59 -17.42
CA MET A 78 -8.81 3.34 -16.68
C MET A 78 -8.40 2.61 -15.40
N PHE A 79 -9.36 1.97 -14.71
CA PHE A 79 -9.07 1.11 -13.56
C PHE A 79 -8.16 -0.05 -13.92
N ASP A 80 -8.44 -0.75 -15.01
CA ASP A 80 -7.67 -1.90 -15.51
C ASP A 80 -6.22 -1.52 -15.87
N THR A 81 -6.02 -0.32 -16.42
CA THR A 81 -4.69 0.24 -16.69
C THR A 81 -3.83 0.30 -15.41
N MET A 82 -4.45 0.60 -14.27
CA MET A 82 -3.80 0.78 -12.96
C MET A 82 -3.83 -0.47 -12.06
N SER A 83 -4.68 -1.46 -12.38
CA SER A 83 -4.99 -2.60 -11.51
C SER A 83 -3.75 -3.43 -11.16
N LEU A 84 -2.91 -3.76 -12.14
CA LEU A 84 -1.68 -4.54 -11.96
C LEU A 84 -0.49 -3.73 -11.42
N CYS A 85 -0.65 -2.43 -11.16
CA CYS A 85 0.42 -1.64 -10.56
C CYS A 85 0.57 -1.98 -9.08
N VAL A 86 1.68 -2.62 -8.69
CA VAL A 86 1.98 -3.00 -7.30
C VAL A 86 2.59 -1.87 -6.47
N SER A 87 2.60 -0.63 -6.99
CA SER A 87 3.14 0.54 -6.30
C SER A 87 4.58 0.38 -5.77
N CYS A 88 5.42 -0.40 -6.46
CA CYS A 88 6.82 -0.68 -6.06
C CYS A 88 7.77 0.54 -6.11
N LYS A 89 7.32 1.66 -6.68
CA LYS A 89 8.10 2.89 -6.89
C LYS A 89 9.37 2.75 -7.75
N GLY A 90 9.57 1.62 -8.44
CA GLY A 90 10.66 1.46 -9.41
C GLY A 90 10.64 2.56 -10.48
N CYS A 91 9.44 2.94 -10.94
CA CYS A 91 9.24 4.05 -11.88
C CYS A 91 9.82 5.38 -11.41
N LYS A 92 9.66 5.73 -10.13
CA LYS A 92 10.18 6.98 -9.58
C LYS A 92 11.71 7.03 -9.62
N ARG A 93 12.35 5.87 -9.41
CA ARG A 93 13.81 5.75 -9.29
C ARG A 93 14.50 5.52 -10.63
N GLU A 94 13.90 4.73 -11.51
CA GLU A 94 14.54 4.23 -12.73
C GLU A 94 14.10 4.99 -14.00
N CYS A 95 12.98 5.71 -13.96
CA CYS A 95 12.58 6.55 -15.08
C CYS A 95 13.44 7.82 -15.14
N PRO A 96 14.03 8.18 -16.29
CA PRO A 96 14.82 9.41 -16.42
C PRO A 96 14.06 10.70 -16.10
N THR A 97 12.72 10.67 -16.17
CA THR A 97 11.86 11.82 -15.84
C THR A 97 11.21 11.71 -14.45
N GLY A 98 11.55 10.69 -13.67
CA GLY A 98 11.13 10.59 -12.27
C GLY A 98 9.64 10.32 -12.02
N ILE A 99 8.92 9.71 -12.97
CA ILE A 99 7.48 9.45 -12.86
C ILE A 99 7.14 8.63 -11.62
N ASP A 100 6.37 9.22 -10.69
CA ASP A 100 5.87 8.55 -9.49
C ASP A 100 4.50 7.90 -9.75
N MET A 101 4.51 6.76 -10.47
CA MET A 101 3.27 6.03 -10.80
C MET A 101 2.55 5.51 -9.54
N ALA A 102 3.27 5.31 -8.43
CA ALA A 102 2.63 4.91 -7.17
C ALA A 102 1.77 6.05 -6.62
N LYS A 103 2.30 7.28 -6.59
CA LYS A 103 1.54 8.47 -6.18
C LYS A 103 0.39 8.79 -7.15
N MET A 104 0.63 8.66 -8.46
CA MET A 104 -0.41 8.82 -9.47
C MET A 104 -1.54 7.80 -9.32
N LYS A 105 -1.23 6.53 -9.02
CA LYS A 105 -2.24 5.50 -8.73
C LYS A 105 -3.07 5.85 -7.50
N ILE A 106 -2.45 6.34 -6.43
CA ILE A 106 -3.16 6.73 -5.21
C ILE A 106 -4.15 7.86 -5.52
N GLU A 107 -3.70 8.91 -6.21
CA GLU A 107 -4.57 10.01 -6.65
C GLU A 107 -5.69 9.50 -7.56
N PHE A 108 -5.37 8.69 -8.56
CA PHE A 108 -6.36 8.08 -9.45
C PHE A 108 -7.41 7.29 -8.67
N LEU A 109 -7.03 6.37 -7.78
CA LEU A 109 -7.98 5.57 -7.01
C LEU A 109 -8.85 6.45 -6.11
N HIS A 110 -8.27 7.48 -5.51
CA HIS A 110 -9.02 8.44 -4.71
C HIS A 110 -10.10 9.15 -5.54
N GLN A 111 -9.79 9.58 -6.76
CA GLN A 111 -10.79 10.18 -7.67
C GLN A 111 -11.79 9.14 -8.20
N TYR A 112 -11.33 7.94 -8.55
CA TYR A 112 -12.15 6.85 -9.08
C TYR A 112 -13.23 6.42 -8.08
N TYR A 113 -12.86 6.27 -6.80
CA TYR A 113 -13.79 5.86 -5.74
C TYR A 113 -14.73 6.97 -5.22
N LYS A 114 -14.61 8.21 -5.74
CA LYS A 114 -15.69 9.22 -5.55
C LYS A 114 -16.94 8.88 -6.36
N LYS A 115 -16.79 8.14 -7.48
CA LYS A 115 -17.90 7.72 -8.35
C LYS A 115 -18.15 6.21 -8.33
N ASN A 116 -17.16 5.42 -7.95
CA ASN A 116 -17.23 3.96 -7.93
C ASN A 116 -17.11 3.39 -6.52
N SER A 117 -17.60 2.17 -6.32
CA SER A 117 -17.48 1.48 -5.04
C SER A 117 -16.11 0.81 -4.90
N VAL A 118 -15.57 0.82 -3.68
CA VAL A 118 -14.35 0.07 -3.36
C VAL A 118 -14.67 -1.42 -3.36
N PRO A 119 -13.92 -2.26 -4.10
CA PRO A 119 -14.09 -3.72 -4.06
C PRO A 119 -14.00 -4.27 -2.64
N LEU A 120 -14.81 -5.28 -2.33
CA LEU A 120 -14.83 -5.89 -0.99
C LEU A 120 -13.45 -6.35 -0.53
N LYS A 121 -12.69 -6.99 -1.42
CA LYS A 121 -11.30 -7.43 -1.16
C LYS A 121 -10.41 -6.28 -0.70
N ASP A 122 -10.45 -5.18 -1.42
CA ASP A 122 -9.62 -4.01 -1.15
C ASP A 122 -10.06 -3.34 0.15
N ARG A 123 -11.37 -3.30 0.44
CA ARG A 123 -11.89 -2.82 1.71
C ARG A 123 -11.45 -3.71 2.89
N LEU A 124 -11.48 -5.03 2.74
CA LEU A 124 -11.01 -5.95 3.78
C LEU A 124 -9.53 -5.73 4.11
N ILE A 125 -8.69 -5.53 3.08
CA ILE A 125 -7.26 -5.26 3.27
C ILE A 125 -7.04 -3.85 3.84
N ALA A 126 -7.73 -2.83 3.32
CA ALA A 126 -7.58 -1.44 3.74
C ALA A 126 -7.86 -1.27 5.23
N TYR A 127 -8.97 -1.84 5.72
CA TYR A 127 -9.43 -1.75 7.10
C TYR A 127 -8.76 -2.76 8.04
N LEU A 128 -7.81 -3.57 7.57
CA LEU A 128 -7.11 -4.58 8.35
C LEU A 128 -6.56 -4.05 9.69
N PRO A 129 -5.93 -2.85 9.78
CA PRO A 129 -5.45 -2.30 11.04
C PRO A 129 -6.52 -2.14 12.13
N ARG A 130 -7.78 -1.96 11.74
CA ARG A 130 -8.89 -1.73 12.69
C ARG A 130 -9.43 -3.00 13.34
N TYR A 131 -9.24 -4.16 12.70
CA TYR A 131 -9.82 -5.42 13.20
C TYR A 131 -8.81 -6.55 13.44
N ALA A 132 -7.65 -6.56 12.77
CA ALA A 132 -6.72 -7.70 12.79
C ALA A 132 -6.25 -8.10 14.20
N HIS A 133 -6.01 -7.12 15.09
CA HIS A 133 -5.60 -7.38 16.47
C HIS A 133 -6.64 -8.19 17.26
N ARG A 134 -7.94 -8.04 16.96
CA ARG A 134 -9.01 -8.82 17.61
C ARG A 134 -9.11 -10.23 17.03
N MET A 135 -8.74 -10.39 15.76
CA MET A 135 -8.85 -11.64 15.01
C MET A 135 -7.77 -12.67 15.39
N GLY A 136 -6.71 -12.30 16.11
CA GLY A 136 -5.68 -13.24 16.59
C GLY A 136 -6.23 -14.40 17.43
N ARG A 137 -7.33 -14.15 18.17
CA ARG A 137 -8.04 -15.19 18.95
C ARG A 137 -8.72 -16.26 18.08
N LEU A 138 -9.03 -15.92 16.84
CA LEU A 138 -9.65 -16.81 15.86
C LEU A 138 -8.63 -17.35 14.84
N SER A 139 -7.33 -17.21 15.13
CA SER A 139 -6.25 -17.59 14.22
C SER A 139 -6.39 -19.02 13.68
N LEU A 140 -6.74 -19.99 14.53
CA LEU A 140 -6.98 -21.37 14.11
C LEU A 140 -8.06 -21.47 13.03
N LEU A 141 -9.20 -20.82 13.23
CA LEU A 141 -10.32 -20.83 12.28
C LEU A 141 -9.97 -20.12 10.97
N LEU A 142 -9.33 -18.95 11.05
CA LEU A 142 -8.95 -18.16 9.87
C LEU A 142 -7.93 -18.89 9.00
N ASN A 143 -7.03 -19.65 9.62
CA ASN A 143 -6.02 -20.44 8.93
C ASN A 143 -6.59 -21.72 8.30
N LEU A 144 -7.83 -22.13 8.61
CA LEU A 144 -8.46 -23.31 7.98
C LEU A 144 -8.67 -23.12 6.47
N ARG A 145 -8.79 -21.88 5.98
CA ARG A 145 -8.89 -21.59 4.53
C ARG A 145 -7.81 -22.31 3.75
N ASP A 146 -6.58 -22.29 4.26
CA ASP A 146 -5.43 -22.81 3.55
C ASP A 146 -5.16 -24.30 3.81
N GLN A 147 -5.88 -24.90 4.75
CA GLN A 147 -5.71 -26.30 5.18
C GLN A 147 -6.79 -27.23 4.61
N ILE A 148 -8.03 -26.73 4.49
CA ILE A 148 -9.16 -27.55 4.04
C ILE A 148 -9.30 -27.46 2.50
N PRO A 149 -9.30 -28.60 1.77
CA PRO A 149 -9.55 -28.62 0.33
C PRO A 149 -10.86 -27.92 -0.03
N GLY A 150 -10.85 -27.09 -1.07
CA GLY A 150 -12.03 -26.36 -1.57
C GLY A 150 -12.28 -25.01 -0.90
N LEU A 151 -11.83 -24.76 0.34
CA LEU A 151 -12.04 -23.45 0.99
C LEU A 151 -11.31 -22.31 0.30
N LYS A 152 -10.14 -22.56 -0.30
CA LYS A 152 -9.45 -21.55 -1.13
C LYS A 152 -10.30 -21.11 -2.33
N SER A 153 -10.94 -22.04 -3.02
CA SER A 153 -11.81 -21.77 -4.18
C SER A 153 -13.09 -21.05 -3.76
N LEU A 154 -13.70 -21.46 -2.64
CA LEU A 154 -14.86 -20.76 -2.07
C LEU A 154 -14.49 -19.32 -1.67
N SER A 155 -13.34 -19.15 -1.02
CA SER A 155 -12.82 -17.83 -0.65
C SER A 155 -12.50 -16.96 -1.86
N GLU A 156 -11.98 -17.52 -2.94
CA GLU A 156 -11.75 -16.79 -4.20
C GLU A 156 -13.08 -16.31 -4.80
N LEU A 157 -14.10 -17.16 -4.83
CA LEU A 157 -15.43 -16.82 -5.34
C LEU A 157 -16.11 -15.70 -4.53
N VAL A 158 -16.03 -15.77 -3.19
CA VAL A 158 -16.75 -14.84 -2.31
C VAL A 158 -15.97 -13.56 -2.04
N LEU A 159 -14.65 -13.65 -1.85
CA LEU A 159 -13.80 -12.55 -1.39
C LEU A 159 -12.79 -12.07 -2.43
N GLY A 160 -12.61 -12.79 -3.55
CA GLY A 160 -11.65 -12.43 -4.60
C GLY A 160 -10.18 -12.70 -4.27
N PHE A 161 -9.89 -13.46 -3.20
CA PHE A 161 -8.53 -13.89 -2.87
C PHE A 161 -8.16 -15.16 -3.62
N SER A 162 -7.17 -15.08 -4.51
CA SER A 162 -6.85 -16.20 -5.40
C SER A 162 -6.56 -17.51 -4.66
N ALA A 163 -7.14 -18.61 -5.14
CA ALA A 163 -6.92 -19.94 -4.57
C ALA A 163 -5.52 -20.48 -4.84
N ARG A 164 -4.79 -19.90 -5.81
CA ARG A 164 -3.39 -20.24 -6.13
C ARG A 164 -2.39 -19.69 -5.12
N ARG A 165 -2.84 -18.89 -4.15
CA ARG A 165 -1.99 -18.28 -3.12
C ARG A 165 -2.46 -18.66 -1.72
N ASN A 166 -1.50 -18.90 -0.85
CA ASN A 166 -1.73 -18.94 0.59
C ASN A 166 -1.90 -17.50 1.09
N LEU A 167 -2.78 -17.31 2.07
CA LEU A 167 -2.89 -16.03 2.76
C LEU A 167 -1.86 -15.95 3.90
N PRO A 168 -1.58 -14.74 4.41
CA PRO A 168 -0.81 -14.58 5.63
C PRO A 168 -1.41 -15.42 6.77
N LYS A 169 -0.55 -16.14 7.50
CA LYS A 169 -0.98 -17.00 8.60
C LYS A 169 -1.29 -16.14 9.82
N TRP A 170 -2.53 -16.18 10.29
CA TRP A 170 -2.92 -15.51 11.52
C TRP A 170 -2.20 -16.11 12.73
N ARG A 171 -1.68 -15.26 13.61
CA ARG A 171 -0.96 -15.66 14.83
C ARG A 171 -1.81 -15.38 16.07
N GLY A 172 -1.83 -16.33 17.00
CA GLY A 172 -2.41 -16.14 18.34
C GLY A 172 -1.43 -15.45 19.31
N ASP A 173 -0.13 -15.66 19.09
CA ASP A 173 1.01 -15.07 19.80
C ASP A 173 1.44 -13.74 19.17
N GLN A 174 0.48 -12.85 18.94
CA GLN A 174 0.72 -11.54 18.36
C GLN A 174 1.76 -10.73 19.16
N PHE A 175 2.53 -9.89 18.47
CA PHE A 175 3.48 -9.00 19.12
C PHE A 175 2.73 -7.98 20.00
N ARG A 176 3.14 -7.82 21.26
CA ARG A 176 2.52 -6.85 22.19
C ARG A 176 3.58 -5.94 22.77
N ALA A 177 3.66 -4.73 22.23
CA ALA A 177 4.71 -3.78 22.59
C ALA A 177 4.70 -3.43 24.09
N GLU A 178 3.51 -3.35 24.68
CA GLU A 178 3.28 -3.09 26.11
C GLU A 178 3.82 -4.18 27.07
N ILE A 179 4.08 -5.39 26.57
CA ILE A 179 4.59 -6.52 27.37
C ILE A 179 6.03 -6.85 26.96
N GLU A 180 6.31 -6.83 25.65
CA GLU A 180 7.57 -7.31 25.09
C GLU A 180 8.67 -6.25 25.09
N VAL A 181 8.32 -4.96 24.96
CA VAL A 181 9.31 -3.88 25.04
C VAL A 181 9.48 -3.48 26.50
N PRO A 182 10.73 -3.46 27.03
CA PRO A 182 10.98 -3.05 28.40
C PRO A 182 10.34 -1.68 28.72
N PRO A 183 9.78 -1.49 29.92
CA PRO A 183 9.19 -0.22 30.33
C PRO A 183 10.23 0.91 30.26
N GLU A 184 9.74 2.11 29.94
CA GLU A 184 10.51 3.34 29.68
C GLU A 184 11.74 3.45 30.58
N VAL A 185 12.91 3.27 29.96
CA VAL A 185 14.18 3.71 30.52
C VAL A 185 14.25 5.21 30.25
N ASP A 186 14.76 6.00 31.20
CA ASP A 186 14.99 7.44 30.97
C ASP A 186 15.75 7.63 29.64
N ILE A 187 15.33 8.63 28.86
CA ILE A 187 15.95 8.94 27.56
C ILE A 187 17.46 9.06 27.78
N SER A 188 18.21 8.21 27.10
CA SER A 188 19.65 8.15 27.25
C SER A 188 20.27 9.48 26.82
N THR A 189 21.15 10.03 27.65
CA THR A 189 21.96 11.21 27.29
C THR A 189 23.03 10.89 26.24
N GLU A 190 23.25 9.59 25.97
CA GLU A 190 24.20 9.09 24.96
C GLU A 190 23.61 9.03 23.53
N GLY A 191 22.34 9.40 23.33
CA GLY A 191 21.73 9.46 22.00
C GLY A 191 21.45 8.10 21.37
N LYS A 192 21.17 7.07 22.19
CA LYS A 192 20.88 5.70 21.75
C LYS A 192 19.40 5.31 21.92
N ASP A 193 18.51 6.28 21.90
CA ASP A 193 17.07 6.04 21.97
C ASP A 193 16.48 5.79 20.58
N VAL A 194 15.68 4.73 20.47
CA VAL A 194 14.96 4.38 19.24
C VAL A 194 13.52 4.08 19.53
N VAL A 195 12.61 4.52 18.66
CA VAL A 195 11.19 4.17 18.75
C VAL A 195 10.90 3.03 17.78
N LEU A 196 10.44 1.91 18.31
CA LEU A 196 9.99 0.75 17.55
C LEU A 196 8.49 0.89 17.26
N LEU A 197 8.17 1.23 16.01
CA LEU A 197 6.82 1.16 15.45
C LEU A 197 6.64 -0.17 14.72
N VAL A 198 5.73 -1.01 15.22
CA VAL A 198 5.41 -2.31 14.61
C VAL A 198 4.08 -2.22 13.90
N ASP A 199 4.07 -2.47 12.59
CA ASP A 199 2.84 -2.41 11.79
C ASP A 199 1.89 -3.60 12.09
N THR A 200 0.65 -3.50 11.59
CA THR A 200 -0.37 -4.54 11.76
C THR A 200 0.06 -5.91 11.24
N PHE A 201 0.84 -5.98 10.16
CA PHE A 201 1.25 -7.25 9.56
C PHE A 201 2.30 -7.97 10.39
N ASN A 202 3.36 -7.26 10.79
CA ASN A 202 4.34 -7.78 11.73
C ASN A 202 3.68 -8.11 13.08
N THR A 203 2.69 -7.34 13.52
CA THR A 203 1.98 -7.67 14.76
C THR A 203 1.16 -8.96 14.67
N CYS A 204 0.39 -9.13 13.58
CA CYS A 204 -0.66 -10.15 13.50
C CYS A 204 -0.29 -11.41 12.73
N PHE A 205 0.72 -11.36 11.85
CA PHE A 205 1.10 -12.46 10.97
C PHE A 205 2.56 -12.90 11.14
N GLU A 206 3.48 -11.95 11.33
CA GLU A 206 4.93 -12.21 11.38
C GLU A 206 5.59 -11.57 12.63
N PRO A 207 5.11 -11.86 13.87
CA PRO A 207 5.61 -11.24 15.10
C PRO A 207 7.08 -11.54 15.39
N GLU A 208 7.64 -12.60 14.81
CA GLU A 208 9.06 -12.90 14.86
C GLU A 208 9.94 -11.78 14.29
N ASN A 209 9.49 -11.05 13.27
CA ASN A 209 10.26 -9.95 12.68
C ASN A 209 10.38 -8.78 13.67
N ALA A 210 9.29 -8.46 14.38
CA ALA A 210 9.28 -7.43 15.41
C ALA A 210 10.17 -7.81 16.60
N ARG A 211 10.09 -9.07 17.04
CA ARG A 211 10.94 -9.62 18.12
C ARG A 211 12.42 -9.63 17.73
N ALA A 212 12.74 -10.01 16.49
CA ALA A 212 14.10 -9.98 15.98
C ALA A 212 14.65 -8.54 15.92
N ALA A 213 13.86 -7.58 15.46
CA ALA A 213 14.24 -6.17 15.47
C ALA A 213 14.51 -5.67 16.90
N LEU A 214 13.63 -5.98 17.85
CA LEU A 214 13.83 -5.65 19.26
C LEU A 214 15.13 -6.27 19.80
N ALA A 215 15.34 -7.56 19.58
CA ALA A 215 16.54 -8.27 20.04
C ALA A 215 17.84 -7.67 19.49
N VAL A 216 17.87 -7.32 18.19
CA VAL A 216 19.04 -6.71 17.54
C VAL A 216 19.30 -5.31 18.09
N LEU A 217 18.27 -4.48 18.26
CA LEU A 217 18.41 -3.13 18.79
C LEU A 217 18.91 -3.15 20.24
N THR A 218 18.32 -4.00 21.08
CA THR A 218 18.76 -4.17 22.47
C THR A 218 20.19 -4.70 22.54
N ALA A 219 20.56 -5.70 21.73
CA ALA A 219 21.92 -6.23 21.69
C ALA A 219 22.95 -5.20 21.19
N ALA A 220 22.55 -4.28 20.31
CA ALA A 220 23.38 -3.16 19.87
C ALA A 220 23.46 -2.01 20.91
N GLY A 221 22.81 -2.15 22.06
CA GLY A 221 22.86 -1.21 23.17
C GLY A 221 21.93 0.00 23.00
N TYR A 222 20.89 -0.11 22.18
CA TYR A 222 19.86 0.93 22.07
C TYR A 222 18.80 0.80 23.18
N SER A 223 18.37 1.95 23.69
CA SER A 223 17.17 2.08 24.52
C SER A 223 15.95 2.07 23.60
N VAL A 224 15.24 0.95 23.55
CA VAL A 224 14.10 0.76 22.65
C VAL A 224 12.81 1.18 23.35
N HIS A 225 12.09 2.11 22.72
CA HIS A 225 10.79 2.61 23.16
C HIS A 225 9.70 2.08 22.25
N ALA A 226 8.56 1.67 22.80
CA ALA A 226 7.41 1.25 22.00
C ALA A 226 6.61 2.48 21.52
N ALA A 227 6.29 2.54 20.23
CA ALA A 227 5.27 3.47 19.75
C ALA A 227 3.89 3.07 20.31
N LYS A 228 3.24 3.97 21.05
CA LYS A 228 1.95 3.72 21.71
C LYS A 228 0.90 4.74 21.25
N PRO A 229 -0.38 4.33 21.13
CA PRO A 229 -1.45 5.27 20.84
C PRO A 229 -1.67 6.24 22.01
N ALA A 230 -1.86 7.52 21.70
CA ALA A 230 -2.06 8.57 22.71
C ALA A 230 -3.34 8.37 23.54
N ASP A 231 -4.37 7.77 22.94
CA ASP A 231 -5.68 7.52 23.54
C ASP A 231 -5.79 6.14 24.24
N LYS A 232 -4.68 5.39 24.35
CA LYS A 232 -4.66 3.98 24.81
C LYS A 232 -5.61 3.07 24.01
N GLY A 233 -5.90 3.44 22.77
CA GLY A 233 -6.75 2.69 21.87
C GLY A 233 -6.07 1.44 21.31
N ARG A 234 -6.44 1.11 20.08
CA ARG A 234 -5.81 0.01 19.32
C ARG A 234 -4.33 0.31 19.03
N PRO A 235 -3.51 -0.72 18.76
CA PRO A 235 -2.13 -0.51 18.30
C PRO A 235 -2.06 0.40 17.06
N LEU A 236 -1.00 1.21 17.00
CA LEU A 236 -0.74 2.12 15.89
C LEU A 236 -0.42 1.35 14.60
N CYS A 237 -0.76 1.94 13.46
CA CYS A 237 -0.34 1.46 12.15
C CYS A 237 -0.02 2.64 11.24
N CYS A 238 0.76 2.41 10.18
CA CYS A 238 1.30 3.46 9.32
C CYS A 238 0.33 4.01 8.25
N GLY A 239 -0.97 3.68 8.31
CA GLY A 239 -1.95 4.09 7.29
C GLY A 239 -1.74 3.51 5.88
N ARG A 240 -0.73 2.66 5.68
CA ARG A 240 -0.32 2.19 4.34
C ARG A 240 -1.43 1.41 3.62
N THR A 241 -2.20 0.59 4.34
CA THR A 241 -3.28 -0.21 3.76
C THR A 241 -4.33 0.69 3.11
N PHE A 242 -4.82 1.70 3.83
CA PHE A 242 -5.73 2.72 3.32
C PHE A 242 -5.13 3.50 2.15
N LEU A 243 -3.89 3.99 2.32
CA LEU A 243 -3.24 4.83 1.31
C LEU A 243 -3.07 4.09 -0.01
N SER A 244 -2.67 2.82 0.02
CA SER A 244 -2.48 2.00 -1.18
C SER A 244 -3.78 1.69 -1.94
N SER A 245 -4.92 1.77 -1.24
CA SER A 245 -6.27 1.59 -1.79
C SER A 245 -6.94 2.91 -2.20
N GLY A 246 -6.23 4.05 -2.16
CA GLY A 246 -6.79 5.37 -2.53
C GLY A 246 -7.69 6.00 -1.45
N MET A 247 -7.78 5.41 -0.26
CA MET A 247 -8.53 5.96 0.88
C MET A 247 -7.65 6.96 1.65
N VAL A 248 -7.34 8.09 1.02
CA VAL A 248 -6.34 9.04 1.53
C VAL A 248 -6.74 9.67 2.87
N ASP A 249 -8.03 9.97 3.05
CA ASP A 249 -8.51 10.60 4.29
C ASP A 249 -8.42 9.63 5.47
N GLU A 250 -8.89 8.40 5.31
CA GLU A 250 -8.72 7.32 6.29
C GLU A 250 -7.24 7.05 6.59
N ALA A 251 -6.35 7.17 5.58
CA ALA A 251 -4.92 7.03 5.79
C ALA A 251 -4.31 8.16 6.64
N ARG A 252 -4.82 9.40 6.55
CA ARG A 252 -4.40 10.51 7.43
C ARG A 252 -4.88 10.27 8.86
N GLU A 253 -6.13 9.86 9.03
CA GLU A 253 -6.66 9.51 10.35
C GLU A 253 -5.89 8.36 11.00
N GLU A 254 -5.47 7.38 10.19
CA GLU A 254 -4.72 6.23 10.67
C GLU A 254 -3.26 6.57 11.05
N ALA A 255 -2.68 7.59 10.44
CA ALA A 255 -1.28 7.99 10.64
C ALA A 255 -1.07 9.11 11.68
N ASN A 256 -2.14 9.80 12.07
CA ASN A 256 -2.15 10.85 13.11
C ASN A 256 -2.48 10.26 14.48
#